data_AF-A0A9D2XQ93-F1
#
_entry.id   AF-A0A9D2XQ93-F1
#
_cell.length_a   1.000
_cell.length_b   1.000
_cell.length_c   1.000
_cell.angle_alpha   90.00
_cell.angle_beta   90.00
_cell.angle_gamma   90.00
#
_symmetry.space_group_name_H-M   'P 1'
#
loop_
_entity.id
_entity.type
_entity.pdbx_description
1 polymer ?
#
loop_
_entity_poly.entity_id
_entity_poly.type
_entity_poly.pdbx_seq_one_letter_code
_entity_poly.pdbx_strand_id
1 'polypeptide(L)'
;MVSRVLEQQKAIAHVLSQDKGTRHLIPSWQDIDVLEAINKTLGPLVEFTDALSGEKYVSVSLIKPTLHLFNNSILAEQDDDTDLSKCIKRRILEYLNEKYGDSPTQELLDMATVLDPRFKLRYASEVSQETIKARLTMEMKSIMEAAVMGAPIGNTEVADDGASNQTKRKRGLSSFFKAPHSPAAPGAEHTLQLDQAIACELQGYLQAGTLDTEEDPLGWWKLSQNLFPRLSILAKKYLCIPATSASSERVFSTGGNVVNCLRASLKPDHVNRLVFLAKNL
;
A
#
# COMPACT_ATOMS: atom_id res chain seq x y z
N MET A 1 19.01 16.27 -9.48
CA MET A 1 20.04 16.94 -10.32
C MET A 1 19.63 18.37 -10.66
N VAL A 2 18.51 18.59 -11.35
CA VAL A 2 18.04 19.93 -11.77
C VAL A 2 17.97 20.93 -10.61
N SER A 3 17.29 20.60 -9.52
CA SER A 3 17.26 21.43 -8.30
C SER A 3 18.66 21.86 -7.82
N ARG A 4 19.63 20.94 -7.82
CA ARG A 4 21.02 21.22 -7.42
C ARG A 4 21.76 22.12 -8.42
N VAL A 5 21.47 22.02 -9.71
CA VAL A 5 22.04 22.92 -10.72
C VAL A 5 21.51 24.34 -10.54
N LEU A 6 20.21 24.49 -10.27
CA LEU A 6 19.59 25.78 -9.98
C LEU A 6 20.16 26.40 -8.70
N GLU A 7 20.29 25.61 -7.63
CA GLU A 7 20.88 26.05 -6.35
C GLU A 7 22.34 26.52 -6.51
N GLN A 8 23.13 25.79 -7.30
CA GLN A 8 24.56 26.02 -7.45
C GLN A 8 24.91 26.86 -8.70
N GLN A 9 23.93 27.51 -9.33
CA GLN A 9 24.11 28.27 -10.57
C GLN A 9 25.29 29.24 -10.51
N LYS A 10 25.41 30.00 -9.43
CA LYS A 10 26.50 30.98 -9.24
C LYS A 10 27.87 30.32 -9.16
N ALA A 11 27.96 29.19 -8.45
CA ALA A 11 29.20 28.43 -8.32
C ALA A 11 29.61 27.81 -9.66
N ILE A 12 28.66 27.25 -10.40
CA ILE A 12 28.87 26.68 -11.74
C ILE A 12 29.37 27.78 -12.70
N ALA A 13 28.68 28.92 -12.74
CA ALA A 13 29.07 30.04 -13.60
C ALA A 13 30.48 30.57 -13.25
N HIS A 14 30.82 30.64 -11.96
CA HIS A 14 32.14 31.06 -11.52
C HIS A 14 33.23 30.11 -12.01
N VAL A 15 33.08 28.80 -11.80
CA VAL A 15 34.07 27.79 -12.21
C VAL A 15 34.24 27.77 -13.73
N LEU A 16 33.15 27.77 -14.48
CA LEU A 16 33.20 27.71 -15.95
C LEU A 16 33.73 29.00 -16.60
N SER A 17 33.69 30.13 -15.88
CA SER A 17 34.24 31.40 -16.36
C SER A 17 35.78 31.46 -16.33
N GLN A 18 36.41 30.66 -15.47
CA GLN A 18 37.86 30.64 -15.28
C GLN A 18 38.61 30.00 -16.46
N ASP A 19 38.01 29.00 -17.11
CA ASP A 19 38.59 28.37 -18.32
C ASP A 19 37.92 28.90 -19.60
N LYS A 20 38.72 29.37 -20.56
CA LYS A 20 38.24 29.88 -21.86
C LYS A 20 37.54 28.80 -22.68
N GLY A 21 37.95 27.53 -22.52
CA GLY A 21 37.35 26.40 -23.22
C GLY A 21 35.91 26.14 -22.81
N THR A 22 35.54 26.42 -21.56
CA THR A 22 34.24 26.01 -20.99
C THR A 22 33.22 27.15 -20.87
N ARG A 23 33.56 28.39 -21.25
CA ARG A 23 32.66 29.55 -21.11
C ARG A 23 31.34 29.40 -21.86
N HIS A 24 31.35 28.69 -22.98
CA HIS A 24 30.16 28.43 -23.78
C HIS A 24 29.17 27.46 -23.11
N LEU A 25 29.57 26.81 -22.01
CA LEU A 25 28.74 25.89 -21.22
C LEU A 25 28.04 26.57 -20.03
N ILE A 26 28.27 27.87 -19.82
CA ILE A 26 27.57 28.63 -18.77
C ILE A 26 26.08 28.68 -19.14
N PRO A 27 25.17 28.19 -18.28
CA PRO A 27 23.75 28.23 -18.58
C PRO A 27 23.27 29.65 -18.86
N SER A 28 22.64 29.83 -20.01
CA SER A 28 21.96 31.07 -20.36
C SER A 28 20.69 31.25 -19.53
N TRP A 29 20.09 32.44 -19.56
CA TRP A 29 18.80 32.67 -18.89
C TRP A 29 17.70 31.74 -19.44
N GLN A 30 17.73 31.41 -20.74
CA GLN A 30 16.79 30.46 -21.37
C GLN A 30 16.97 29.04 -20.81
N ASP A 31 18.21 28.62 -20.60
CA ASP A 31 18.50 27.30 -20.01
C ASP A 31 17.99 27.24 -18.57
N ILE A 32 18.12 28.34 -17.82
CA ILE A 32 17.62 28.43 -16.44
C ILE A 32 16.10 28.38 -16.41
N ASP A 33 15.41 29.16 -17.25
CA ASP A 33 13.94 29.14 -17.35
C ASP A 33 13.41 27.72 -17.68
N VAL A 34 14.09 27.01 -18.58
CA VAL A 34 13.77 25.61 -18.90
C VAL A 34 13.97 24.69 -17.69
N LEU A 35 15.10 24.82 -16.99
CA LEU A 35 15.38 24.02 -15.79
C LEU A 35 14.38 24.31 -14.66
N GLU A 36 13.97 25.56 -14.47
CA GLU A 36 12.96 25.95 -13.50
C GLU A 36 11.59 25.35 -13.85
N ALA A 37 11.18 25.40 -15.12
CA ALA A 37 9.95 24.77 -15.59
C ALA A 37 9.94 23.25 -15.36
N ILE A 38 11.05 22.57 -15.65
CA ILE A 38 11.22 21.14 -15.38
C ILE A 38 11.15 20.86 -13.88
N ASN A 39 11.86 21.64 -13.06
CA ASN A 39 11.89 21.46 -11.61
C ASN A 39 10.52 21.67 -10.97
N LYS A 40 9.78 22.69 -11.42
CA LYS A 40 8.41 22.96 -10.97
C LYS A 40 7.46 21.82 -11.33
N THR A 41 7.60 21.26 -12.54
CA THR A 41 6.73 20.18 -13.03
C THR A 41 7.01 18.85 -12.34
N LEU A 42 8.28 18.51 -12.12
CA LEU A 42 8.69 17.23 -11.54
C LEU A 42 8.79 17.26 -10.01
N GLY A 43 8.85 18.44 -9.40
CA GLY A 43 9.01 18.62 -7.96
C GLY A 43 8.01 17.84 -7.11
N PRO A 44 6.69 17.98 -7.35
CA PRO A 44 5.68 17.23 -6.60
C PRO A 44 5.85 15.71 -6.67
N LEU A 45 6.31 15.18 -7.81
CA LEU A 45 6.48 13.74 -8.02
C LEU A 45 7.55 13.12 -7.11
N VAL A 46 8.50 13.92 -6.62
CA VAL A 46 9.50 13.48 -5.65
C VAL A 46 8.82 13.10 -4.34
N GLU A 47 7.91 13.94 -3.82
CA GLU A 47 7.20 13.66 -2.57
C GLU A 47 6.35 12.39 -2.66
N PHE A 48 5.67 12.16 -3.78
CA PHE A 48 4.92 10.92 -4.01
C PHE A 48 5.83 9.71 -4.14
N THR A 49 7.00 9.85 -4.78
CA THR A 49 7.97 8.76 -4.91
C THR A 49 8.52 8.37 -3.54
N ASP A 50 8.85 9.36 -2.69
CA ASP A 50 9.31 9.12 -1.32
C ASP A 50 8.21 8.47 -0.47
N ALA A 51 6.96 8.95 -0.61
CA ALA A 51 5.81 8.37 0.08
C ALA A 51 5.53 6.90 -0.34
N LEU A 52 5.56 6.60 -1.64
CA LEU A 52 5.36 5.23 -2.12
C LEU A 52 6.55 4.31 -1.81
N SER A 53 7.73 4.87 -1.55
CA SER A 53 8.94 4.14 -1.16
C SER A 53 9.06 3.88 0.35
N GLY A 54 8.04 4.25 1.13
CA GLY A 54 7.94 3.95 2.55
C GLY A 54 7.83 2.45 2.84
N GLU A 55 8.32 2.01 4.00
CA GLU A 55 8.22 0.63 4.48
C GLU A 55 7.56 0.50 5.85
N LYS A 56 7.32 1.62 6.55
CA LYS A 56 6.76 1.66 7.91
C LYS A 56 5.25 1.84 7.95
N TYR A 57 4.62 1.99 6.79
CA TYR A 57 3.18 2.21 6.63
C TYR A 57 2.71 1.55 5.34
N VAL A 58 1.38 1.44 5.21
CA VAL A 58 0.74 0.86 4.03
C VAL A 58 0.94 1.79 2.83
N SER A 59 1.70 1.33 1.84
CA SER A 59 2.02 2.10 0.64
C SER A 59 1.17 1.70 -0.58
N VAL A 60 0.81 0.41 -0.74
CA VAL A 60 0.12 -0.08 -1.96
C VAL A 60 -1.27 0.53 -2.15
N SER A 61 -1.99 0.76 -1.05
CA SER A 61 -3.32 1.41 -1.09
C SER A 61 -3.26 2.88 -1.49
N LEU A 62 -2.08 3.51 -1.43
CA LEU A 62 -1.88 4.91 -1.83
C LEU A 62 -1.73 5.06 -3.35
N ILE A 63 -1.42 3.99 -4.09
CA ILE A 63 -1.15 4.06 -5.53
C ILE A 63 -2.38 4.56 -6.29
N LYS A 64 -3.57 3.99 -6.05
CA LYS A 64 -4.79 4.36 -6.78
C LYS A 64 -5.25 5.80 -6.48
N PRO A 65 -5.29 6.25 -5.21
CA PRO A 65 -5.48 7.67 -4.88
C PRO A 65 -4.44 8.58 -5.54
N THR A 66 -3.17 8.17 -5.59
CA THR A 66 -2.08 8.95 -6.23
C THR A 66 -2.30 9.08 -7.73
N LEU A 67 -2.63 7.99 -8.43
CA LEU A 67 -2.95 8.02 -9.86
C LEU A 67 -4.16 8.91 -10.16
N HIS A 68 -5.18 8.87 -9.30
CA HIS A 68 -6.33 9.78 -9.41
C HIS A 68 -5.89 11.25 -9.24
N LEU A 69 -5.04 11.54 -8.26
CA LEU A 69 -4.54 12.89 -8.00
C LEU A 69 -3.64 13.42 -9.12
N PHE A 70 -2.84 12.55 -9.74
CA PHE A 70 -2.04 12.88 -10.91
C PHE A 70 -2.92 13.25 -12.10
N ASN A 71 -3.92 12.42 -12.41
CA ASN A 71 -4.82 12.68 -13.53
C ASN A 71 -5.66 13.95 -13.35
N ASN A 72 -6.07 14.27 -12.11
CA ASN A 72 -7.07 15.32 -11.88
C ASN A 72 -6.53 16.62 -11.29
N SER A 73 -5.29 16.66 -10.79
CA SER A 73 -4.76 17.84 -10.09
C SER A 73 -3.30 18.11 -10.41
N ILE A 74 -2.39 17.21 -10.02
CA ILE A 74 -0.94 17.50 -10.02
C ILE A 74 -0.37 17.60 -11.45
N LEU A 75 -0.77 16.68 -12.33
CA LEU A 75 -0.32 16.63 -13.72
C LEU A 75 -1.41 17.07 -14.70
N ALA A 76 -2.51 17.65 -14.21
CA ALA A 76 -3.48 18.30 -15.08
C ALA A 76 -2.84 19.55 -15.71
N GLU A 77 -3.12 19.78 -16.99
CA GLU A 77 -2.65 20.95 -17.71
C GLU A 77 -3.31 22.21 -17.13
N GLN A 78 -2.48 23.19 -16.78
CA GLN A 78 -2.93 24.51 -16.32
C GLN A 78 -2.66 25.54 -17.41
N ASP A 79 -3.42 26.63 -17.43
CA ASP A 79 -3.25 27.71 -18.42
C ASP A 79 -1.89 28.39 -18.28
N ASP A 80 -1.36 28.48 -17.06
CA ASP A 80 -0.05 29.07 -16.73
C ASP A 80 1.14 28.15 -17.05
N ASP A 81 0.90 26.92 -17.51
CA ASP A 81 1.99 25.99 -17.85
C ASP A 81 2.62 26.34 -19.20
N THR A 82 3.96 26.25 -19.26
CA THR A 82 4.69 26.31 -20.55
C THR A 82 4.36 25.08 -21.40
N ASP A 83 4.54 25.19 -22.72
CA ASP A 83 4.34 24.06 -23.64
C ASP A 83 5.20 22.84 -23.27
N LEU A 84 6.41 23.10 -22.74
CA LEU A 84 7.28 22.05 -22.22
C LEU A 84 6.66 21.35 -21.01
N SER A 85 6.16 22.10 -20.02
CA SER A 85 5.52 21.54 -18.84
C SER A 85 4.29 20.71 -19.21
N LYS A 86 3.43 21.20 -20.12
CA LYS A 86 2.27 20.44 -20.64
C LYS A 86 2.70 19.15 -21.32
N CYS A 87 3.74 19.21 -22.16
CA CYS A 87 4.29 18.03 -22.82
C CYS A 87 4.81 16.98 -21.81
N ILE A 88 5.56 17.42 -20.79
CA ILE A 88 6.09 16.54 -19.74
C ILE A 88 4.93 15.90 -18.95
N LYS A 89 3.97 16.70 -18.48
CA LYS A 89 2.80 16.23 -17.73
C LYS A 89 2.03 15.16 -18.50
N ARG A 90 1.69 15.44 -19.76
CA ARG A 90 0.97 14.51 -20.63
C ARG A 90 1.74 13.21 -20.85
N ARG A 91 3.05 13.29 -21.13
CA ARG A 91 3.87 12.08 -21.34
C ARG A 91 3.95 11.21 -20.08
N ILE A 92 4.07 11.82 -18.91
CA ILE A 92 4.08 11.08 -17.64
C ILE A 92 2.72 10.42 -17.39
N LEU A 93 1.62 11.13 -17.62
CA LEU A 93 0.28 10.57 -17.46
C LEU A 93 0.00 9.42 -18.42
N GLU A 94 0.35 9.58 -19.71
CA GLU A 94 0.25 8.52 -20.72
C GLU A 94 0.98 7.26 -20.24
N TYR A 95 2.24 7.40 -19.82
CA TYR A 95 3.07 6.28 -19.35
C TYR A 95 2.50 5.61 -18.10
N LEU A 96 2.06 6.39 -17.11
CA LEU A 96 1.52 5.82 -15.87
C LEU A 96 0.19 5.09 -16.12
N ASN A 97 -0.72 5.69 -16.88
CA ASN A 97 -2.01 5.07 -17.18
C ASN A 97 -1.85 3.79 -18.04
N GLU A 98 -0.87 3.76 -18.96
CA GLU A 98 -0.52 2.55 -19.70
C GLU A 98 0.07 1.48 -18.76
N LYS A 99 1.04 1.86 -17.93
CA LYS A 99 1.76 0.92 -17.05
C LYS A 99 0.91 0.29 -15.97
N TYR A 100 -0.05 1.04 -15.43
CA TYR A 100 -1.01 0.53 -14.45
C TYR A 100 -2.32 0.05 -15.09
N GLY A 101 -2.43 0.03 -16.42
CA GLY A 101 -3.67 -0.26 -17.13
C GLY A 101 -4.05 -1.74 -17.20
N ASP A 102 -3.17 -2.66 -16.79
CA ASP A 102 -3.42 -4.09 -16.86
C ASP A 102 -4.44 -4.57 -15.80
N SER A 103 -5.28 -5.53 -16.19
CA SER A 103 -6.35 -6.06 -15.31
C SER A 103 -5.82 -6.57 -13.97
N PRO A 104 -4.75 -7.41 -13.91
CA PRO A 104 -4.24 -7.93 -12.64
C PRO A 104 -3.76 -6.83 -11.69
N THR A 105 -3.08 -5.81 -12.21
CA THR A 105 -2.63 -4.68 -11.39
C THR A 105 -3.82 -3.84 -10.93
N GLN A 106 -4.77 -3.50 -11.80
CA GLN A 106 -5.96 -2.75 -11.39
C GLN A 106 -6.74 -3.49 -10.29
N GLU A 107 -6.92 -4.79 -10.47
CA GLU A 107 -7.56 -5.66 -9.49
C GLU A 107 -6.84 -5.65 -8.13
N LEU A 108 -5.51 -5.75 -8.12
CA LEU A 108 -4.71 -5.66 -6.89
C LEU A 108 -4.89 -4.31 -6.21
N LEU A 109 -4.79 -3.23 -6.98
CA LEU A 109 -4.91 -1.86 -6.49
C LEU A 109 -6.30 -1.57 -5.95
N ASP A 110 -7.34 -2.07 -6.60
CA ASP A 110 -8.72 -1.96 -6.16
C ASP A 110 -8.94 -2.66 -4.82
N MET A 111 -8.45 -3.91 -4.69
CA MET A 111 -8.57 -4.66 -3.45
C MET A 111 -7.80 -3.97 -2.30
N ALA A 112 -6.57 -3.52 -2.56
CA ALA A 112 -5.77 -2.80 -1.57
C ALA A 112 -6.42 -1.48 -1.14
N THR A 113 -6.96 -0.71 -2.10
CA THR A 113 -7.58 0.59 -1.81
C THR A 113 -8.89 0.44 -1.04
N VAL A 114 -9.73 -0.54 -1.41
CA VAL A 114 -10.99 -0.77 -0.70
C VAL A 114 -10.79 -1.29 0.70
N LEU A 115 -9.78 -2.14 0.92
CA LEU A 115 -9.43 -2.63 2.25
C LEU A 115 -8.74 -1.57 3.11
N ASP A 116 -8.36 -0.42 2.55
CA ASP A 116 -7.88 0.71 3.34
C ASP A 116 -9.07 1.52 3.90
N PRO A 117 -9.24 1.58 5.23
CA PRO A 117 -10.36 2.29 5.85
C PRO A 117 -10.38 3.80 5.59
N ARG A 118 -9.25 4.39 5.15
CA ARG A 118 -9.14 5.81 4.77
C ARG A 118 -9.81 6.10 3.43
N PHE A 119 -9.80 5.14 2.50
CA PHE A 119 -10.24 5.34 1.12
C PHE A 119 -11.51 4.58 0.77
N LYS A 120 -11.59 3.31 1.16
CA LYS A 120 -12.71 2.42 0.82
C LYS A 120 -13.03 2.49 -0.69
N LEU A 121 -14.29 2.74 -1.04
CA LEU A 121 -14.75 2.83 -2.43
C LEU A 121 -14.55 4.21 -3.09
N ARG A 122 -13.94 5.20 -2.41
CA ARG A 122 -13.87 6.60 -2.86
C ARG A 122 -13.20 6.78 -4.23
N TYR A 123 -12.21 5.95 -4.55
CA TYR A 123 -11.44 6.03 -5.80
C TYR A 123 -11.77 4.90 -6.78
N ALA A 124 -12.82 4.12 -6.51
CA ALA A 124 -13.30 3.06 -7.39
C ALA A 124 -14.44 3.59 -8.27
N SER A 125 -14.37 3.31 -9.57
CA SER A 125 -15.46 3.61 -10.51
C SER A 125 -16.71 2.78 -10.16
N GLU A 126 -17.92 3.27 -10.46
CA GLU A 126 -19.17 2.56 -10.14
C GLU A 126 -19.19 1.11 -10.63
N VAL A 127 -18.72 0.89 -11.87
CA VAL A 127 -18.59 -0.44 -12.48
C VAL A 127 -17.61 -1.30 -11.68
N SER A 128 -16.46 -0.74 -11.29
CA SER A 128 -15.46 -1.44 -10.49
C SER A 128 -15.99 -1.79 -9.09
N GLN A 129 -16.85 -0.96 -8.49
CA GLN A 129 -17.36 -1.22 -7.13
C GLN A 129 -18.11 -2.54 -7.03
N GLU A 130 -18.91 -2.89 -8.05
CA GLU A 130 -19.63 -4.16 -8.08
C GLU A 130 -18.67 -5.35 -8.21
N THR A 131 -17.69 -5.24 -9.11
CA THR A 131 -16.65 -6.27 -9.29
C THR A 131 -15.82 -6.48 -8.02
N ILE A 132 -15.45 -5.39 -7.33
CA ILE A 132 -14.68 -5.43 -6.08
C ILE A 132 -15.49 -6.10 -4.97
N LYS A 133 -16.77 -5.72 -4.80
CA LYS A 133 -17.66 -6.35 -3.80
C LYS A 133 -17.83 -7.84 -4.06
N ALA A 134 -18.03 -8.23 -5.33
CA ALA A 134 -18.13 -9.64 -5.72
C ALA A 134 -16.84 -10.41 -5.38
N ARG A 135 -15.67 -9.83 -5.70
CA ARG A 135 -14.38 -10.45 -5.39
C ARG A 135 -14.12 -10.57 -3.89
N LEU A 136 -14.41 -9.53 -3.10
CA LEU A 136 -14.29 -9.60 -1.64
C LEU A 136 -15.17 -10.70 -1.08
N THR A 137 -16.42 -10.77 -1.53
CA THR A 137 -17.36 -11.81 -1.10
C THR A 137 -16.81 -13.20 -1.42
N MET A 138 -16.24 -13.40 -2.62
CA MET A 138 -15.62 -14.67 -3.02
C MET A 138 -14.39 -15.03 -2.17
N GLU A 139 -13.46 -14.09 -1.94
CA GLU A 139 -12.28 -14.36 -1.12
C GLU A 139 -12.64 -14.57 0.37
N MET A 140 -13.66 -13.86 0.88
CA MET A 140 -14.19 -14.08 2.22
C MET A 140 -14.81 -15.48 2.36
N LYS A 141 -15.56 -15.96 1.36
CA LYS A 141 -16.09 -17.34 1.34
C LYS A 141 -14.95 -18.37 1.37
N SER A 142 -13.93 -18.17 0.54
CA SER A 142 -12.77 -19.07 0.47
C SER A 142 -12.00 -19.17 1.80
N ILE A 143 -11.84 -18.05 2.53
CA ILE A 143 -11.23 -18.05 3.87
C ILE A 143 -12.02 -18.93 4.85
N MET A 144 -13.36 -18.91 4.76
CA MET A 144 -14.20 -19.72 5.65
C MET A 144 -14.12 -21.21 5.33
N GLU A 145 -14.14 -21.58 4.05
CA GLU A 145 -13.98 -22.98 3.63
C GLU A 145 -12.62 -23.54 4.08
N ALA A 146 -11.55 -22.75 3.97
CA ALA A 146 -10.22 -23.12 4.46
C ALA A 146 -10.18 -23.30 6.00
N ALA A 147 -10.94 -22.50 6.75
CA ALA A 147 -11.04 -22.62 8.20
C ALA A 147 -11.83 -23.87 8.64
N VAL A 148 -12.86 -24.28 7.87
CA VAL A 148 -13.63 -25.51 8.13
C VAL A 148 -12.81 -26.77 7.82
N MET A 149 -11.88 -26.69 6.86
CA MET A 149 -11.02 -27.80 6.43
C MET A 149 -9.72 -27.97 7.23
N GLY A 150 -9.47 -27.16 8.26
CA GLY A 150 -8.39 -27.40 9.23
C GLY A 150 -6.97 -27.18 8.71
N ALA A 151 -6.71 -26.11 7.96
CA ALA A 151 -5.34 -25.67 7.70
C ALA A 151 -4.76 -24.98 8.95
N PRO A 152 -3.59 -25.39 9.48
CA PRO A 152 -3.00 -24.75 10.64
C PRO A 152 -2.43 -23.39 10.24
N ILE A 153 -3.12 -22.31 10.63
CA ILE A 153 -2.50 -20.99 10.70
C ILE A 153 -1.64 -21.02 11.96
N GLY A 154 -0.31 -20.97 11.77
CA GLY A 154 0.67 -21.02 12.83
C GLY A 154 0.51 -19.88 13.83
N ASN A 155 -0.26 -20.13 14.89
CA ASN A 155 -0.16 -19.38 16.13
C ASN A 155 1.01 -19.97 16.91
N THR A 156 2.11 -19.22 16.99
CA THR A 156 3.14 -19.47 17.99
C THR A 156 2.58 -19.02 19.34
N GLU A 157 1.82 -19.90 19.98
CA GLU A 157 1.41 -19.72 21.38
C GLU A 157 2.61 -20.13 22.26
N VAL A 158 3.20 -19.11 22.87
CA VAL A 158 4.08 -19.28 24.03
C VAL A 158 3.25 -19.88 25.15
N ALA A 159 3.64 -21.08 25.56
CA ALA A 159 3.10 -21.76 26.72
C ALA A 159 3.38 -20.94 27.98
N ASP A 160 2.34 -20.67 28.77
CA ASP A 160 2.49 -20.44 30.20
C ASP A 160 1.45 -21.29 30.94
N ASP A 161 1.98 -22.06 31.89
CA ASP A 161 1.35 -23.12 32.65
C ASP A 161 0.77 -22.52 33.94
N GLY A 162 -0.47 -22.85 34.29
CA GLY A 162 -1.14 -22.19 35.42
C GLY A 162 -2.55 -22.68 35.76
N ALA A 163 -2.63 -23.92 36.25
CA ALA A 163 -3.56 -24.45 37.26
C ALA A 163 -5.00 -23.87 37.40
N SER A 164 -5.98 -24.74 37.11
CA SER A 164 -7.25 -25.00 37.84
C SER A 164 -7.84 -23.90 38.76
N ASN A 165 -9.08 -23.47 38.44
CA ASN A 165 -10.16 -23.58 39.43
C ASN A 165 -11.57 -23.56 38.82
N GLN A 166 -12.39 -24.52 39.25
CA GLN A 166 -13.81 -24.62 38.92
C GLN A 166 -14.60 -23.51 39.61
N THR A 167 -15.36 -22.70 38.86
CA THR A 167 -16.39 -21.83 39.43
C THR A 167 -17.76 -22.10 38.83
N LYS A 168 -18.67 -22.47 39.73
CA LYS A 168 -20.11 -22.73 39.60
C LYS A 168 -20.81 -21.88 38.52
N ARG A 169 -21.45 -22.54 37.55
CA ARG A 169 -22.38 -21.94 36.59
C ARG A 169 -23.55 -21.28 37.33
N LYS A 170 -23.58 -19.93 37.35
CA LYS A 170 -24.81 -19.18 37.63
C LYS A 170 -25.72 -19.27 36.41
N ARG A 171 -26.91 -19.87 36.58
CA ARG A 171 -27.98 -19.85 35.57
C ARG A 171 -28.52 -18.43 35.48
N GLY A 172 -28.01 -17.66 34.52
CA GLY A 172 -28.48 -16.31 34.22
C GLY A 172 -29.74 -16.31 33.36
N LEU A 173 -30.41 -15.15 33.32
CA LEU A 173 -31.59 -14.86 32.50
C LEU A 173 -31.43 -15.18 31.00
N SER A 174 -30.20 -15.38 30.53
CA SER A 174 -29.86 -15.84 29.18
C SER A 174 -30.47 -17.19 28.81
N SER A 175 -30.87 -18.04 29.78
CA SER A 175 -31.59 -19.28 29.47
C SER A 175 -33.05 -19.07 29.04
N PHE A 176 -33.63 -17.89 29.31
CA PHE A 176 -35.03 -17.59 28.97
C PHE A 176 -35.20 -17.02 27.55
N PHE A 177 -34.12 -16.48 26.97
CA PHE A 177 -34.12 -15.94 25.60
C PHE A 177 -33.76 -16.98 24.53
N LYS A 178 -33.48 -18.23 24.92
CA LYS A 178 -33.13 -19.29 23.97
C LYS A 178 -34.41 -19.82 23.32
N ALA A 179 -34.81 -19.19 22.23
CA ALA A 179 -35.93 -19.64 21.40
C ALA A 179 -35.68 -21.10 20.91
N PRO A 180 -36.73 -21.94 20.87
CA PRO A 180 -36.62 -23.28 20.33
C PRO A 180 -36.43 -23.23 18.81
N HIS A 181 -35.22 -23.53 18.33
CA HIS A 181 -35.00 -23.79 16.91
C HIS A 181 -35.55 -25.18 16.56
N SER A 182 -36.50 -25.18 15.62
CA SER A 182 -36.99 -26.37 14.92
C SER A 182 -35.83 -27.03 14.16
N PRO A 183 -35.74 -28.37 14.11
CA PRO A 183 -34.69 -29.05 13.36
C PRO A 183 -35.05 -29.01 11.87
N ALA A 184 -34.49 -28.04 11.15
CA ALA A 184 -34.56 -27.98 9.70
C ALA A 184 -33.25 -28.46 9.06
N ALA A 185 -33.34 -28.86 7.79
CA ALA A 185 -32.41 -29.77 7.13
C ALA A 185 -30.95 -29.25 7.08
N PRO A 186 -29.94 -30.09 7.42
CA PRO A 186 -28.60 -29.66 7.81
C PRO A 186 -27.68 -29.12 6.69
N GLY A 187 -28.15 -28.96 5.46
CA GLY A 187 -27.30 -28.61 4.30
C GLY A 187 -27.55 -27.24 3.66
N ALA A 188 -28.81 -26.81 3.55
CA ALA A 188 -29.15 -25.59 2.81
C ALA A 188 -29.19 -24.33 3.71
N GLU A 189 -29.52 -24.49 4.99
CA GLU A 189 -29.65 -23.36 5.93
C GLU A 189 -28.29 -22.78 6.32
N HIS A 190 -27.27 -23.64 6.46
CA HIS A 190 -25.92 -23.22 6.84
C HIS A 190 -25.26 -22.33 5.79
N THR A 191 -25.44 -22.64 4.49
CA THR A 191 -24.90 -21.84 3.37
C THR A 191 -25.57 -20.47 3.26
N LEU A 192 -26.89 -20.40 3.44
CA LEU A 192 -27.64 -19.12 3.41
C LEU A 192 -27.26 -18.22 4.61
N GLN A 193 -27.06 -18.82 5.78
CA GLN A 193 -26.64 -18.09 6.98
C GLN A 193 -25.20 -17.55 6.85
N LEU A 194 -24.34 -18.29 6.12
CA LEU A 194 -22.97 -17.89 5.82
C LEU A 194 -22.90 -16.68 4.89
N ASP A 195 -23.64 -16.74 3.78
CA ASP A 195 -23.70 -15.66 2.79
C ASP A 195 -24.23 -14.38 3.43
N GLN A 196 -25.20 -14.50 4.33
CA GLN A 196 -25.73 -13.37 5.07
C GLN A 196 -24.71 -12.78 6.06
N ALA A 197 -23.92 -13.61 6.75
CA ALA A 197 -22.85 -13.12 7.64
C ALA A 197 -21.76 -12.35 6.88
N ILE A 198 -21.38 -12.83 5.69
CA ILE A 198 -20.39 -12.16 4.83
C ILE A 198 -20.94 -10.82 4.33
N ALA A 199 -22.18 -10.80 3.83
CA ALA A 199 -22.83 -9.58 3.38
C ALA A 199 -22.93 -8.54 4.50
N CYS A 200 -23.33 -8.95 5.72
CA CYS A 200 -23.41 -8.08 6.87
C CYS A 200 -22.05 -7.49 7.27
N GLU A 201 -20.98 -8.30 7.25
CA GLU A 201 -19.62 -7.80 7.57
C GLU A 201 -19.14 -6.79 6.53
N LEU A 202 -19.28 -7.11 5.24
CA LEU A 202 -18.88 -6.22 4.15
C LEU A 202 -19.65 -4.90 4.20
N GLN A 203 -20.97 -4.97 4.38
CA GLN A 203 -21.81 -3.78 4.51
C GLN A 203 -21.45 -2.97 5.75
N GLY A 204 -21.21 -3.63 6.89
CA GLY A 204 -20.80 -2.97 8.13
C GLY A 204 -19.48 -2.21 7.98
N TYR A 205 -18.50 -2.80 7.28
CA TYR A 205 -17.23 -2.14 6.99
C TYR A 205 -17.39 -0.91 6.08
N LEU A 206 -18.17 -1.06 5.00
CA LEU A 206 -18.43 0.03 4.05
C LEU A 206 -19.20 1.19 4.69
N GLN A 207 -20.07 0.91 5.66
CA GLN A 207 -20.83 1.92 6.40
C GLN A 207 -20.08 2.51 7.61
N ALA A 208 -19.02 1.86 8.09
CA ALA A 208 -18.20 2.41 9.16
C ALA A 208 -17.62 3.78 8.75
N GLY A 209 -17.25 4.60 9.74
CA GLY A 209 -16.57 5.87 9.48
C GLY A 209 -15.29 5.67 8.66
N THR A 210 -14.90 6.69 7.91
CA THR A 210 -13.57 6.75 7.27
C THR A 210 -12.54 7.05 8.35
N LEU A 211 -11.42 6.35 8.29
CA LEU A 211 -10.28 6.61 9.16
C LEU A 211 -9.62 7.95 8.79
N ASP A 212 -9.00 8.63 9.75
CA ASP A 212 -8.23 9.84 9.45
C ASP A 212 -7.01 9.52 8.57
N THR A 213 -6.54 10.53 7.82
CA THR A 213 -5.48 10.33 6.82
C THR A 213 -4.14 9.93 7.46
N GLU A 214 -3.88 10.41 8.68
CA GLU A 214 -2.64 10.20 9.44
C GLU A 214 -2.65 8.94 10.30
N GLU A 215 -3.78 8.25 10.43
CA GLU A 215 -3.89 7.03 11.22
C GLU A 215 -3.45 5.79 10.43
N ASP A 216 -2.92 4.79 11.14
CA ASP A 216 -2.45 3.54 10.53
C ASP A 216 -3.62 2.59 10.19
N PRO A 217 -3.84 2.24 8.91
CA PRO A 217 -4.84 1.26 8.50
C PRO A 217 -4.69 -0.10 9.16
N LEU A 218 -3.45 -0.59 9.32
CA LEU A 218 -3.20 -1.92 9.90
C LEU A 218 -3.50 -1.92 11.41
N GLY A 219 -3.16 -0.84 12.11
CA GLY A 219 -3.59 -0.56 13.47
C GLY A 219 -5.11 -0.60 13.62
N TRP A 220 -5.85 0.06 12.73
CA TRP A 220 -7.31 0.02 12.73
C TRP A 220 -7.86 -1.39 12.51
N TRP A 221 -7.32 -2.15 11.56
CA TRP A 221 -7.73 -3.53 11.32
C TRP A 221 -7.45 -4.46 12.50
N LYS A 222 -6.37 -4.21 13.24
CA LYS A 222 -6.04 -4.96 14.46
C LYS A 222 -7.09 -4.75 15.55
N LEU A 223 -7.59 -3.52 15.71
CA LEU A 223 -8.66 -3.19 16.67
C LEU A 223 -10.03 -3.72 16.22
N SER A 224 -10.30 -3.62 14.93
CA SER A 224 -11.59 -3.99 14.32
C SER A 224 -11.69 -5.46 13.94
N GLN A 225 -10.66 -6.28 14.19
CA GLN A 225 -10.61 -7.70 13.81
C GLN A 225 -11.77 -8.52 14.39
N ASN A 226 -12.26 -8.19 15.59
CA ASN A 226 -13.39 -8.89 16.20
C ASN A 226 -14.73 -8.57 15.51
N LEU A 227 -14.86 -7.36 14.95
CA LEU A 227 -16.05 -6.93 14.21
C LEU A 227 -16.01 -7.43 12.76
N PHE A 228 -14.81 -7.45 12.17
CA PHE A 228 -14.58 -7.82 10.78
C PHE A 228 -13.52 -8.93 10.68
N PRO A 229 -13.83 -10.16 11.13
CA PRO A 229 -12.86 -11.24 11.23
C PRO A 229 -12.35 -11.75 9.89
N ARG A 230 -13.14 -11.63 8.81
CA ARG A 230 -12.74 -12.13 7.47
C ARG A 230 -12.04 -11.03 6.67
N LEU A 231 -12.56 -9.80 6.72
CA LEU A 231 -11.93 -8.67 6.05
C LEU A 231 -10.57 -8.33 6.65
N SER A 232 -10.38 -8.46 7.97
CA SER A 232 -9.07 -8.22 8.59
C SER A 232 -7.98 -9.18 8.11
N ILE A 233 -8.33 -10.42 7.74
CA ILE A 233 -7.40 -11.37 7.12
C ILE A 233 -7.02 -10.90 5.71
N LEU A 234 -8.01 -10.47 4.91
CA LEU A 234 -7.76 -9.92 3.57
C LEU A 234 -6.95 -8.62 3.64
N ALA A 235 -7.26 -7.74 4.59
CA ALA A 235 -6.53 -6.50 4.80
C ALA A 235 -5.05 -6.79 5.11
N LYS A 236 -4.74 -7.75 5.98
CA LYS A 236 -3.35 -8.18 6.23
C LYS A 236 -2.67 -8.74 4.98
N LYS A 237 -3.40 -9.47 4.13
CA LYS A 237 -2.88 -10.03 2.88
C LYS A 237 -2.53 -8.94 1.87
N TYR A 238 -3.41 -7.95 1.68
CA TYR A 238 -3.25 -6.93 0.64
C TYR A 238 -2.46 -5.70 1.09
N LEU A 239 -2.70 -5.18 2.30
CA LEU A 239 -2.09 -3.93 2.77
C LEU A 239 -0.61 -4.08 3.16
N CYS A 240 -0.12 -5.30 3.40
CA CYS A 240 1.29 -5.57 3.67
C CYS A 240 2.16 -5.62 2.40
N ILE A 241 1.55 -5.49 1.21
CA ILE A 241 2.30 -5.47 -0.05
C ILE A 241 2.97 -4.09 -0.18
N PRO A 242 4.31 -4.02 -0.36
CA PRO A 242 4.97 -2.76 -0.63
C PRO A 242 4.62 -2.27 -2.05
N ALA A 243 4.50 -0.95 -2.21
CA ALA A 243 4.16 -0.33 -3.49
C ALA A 243 5.33 -0.39 -4.49
N THR A 244 6.56 -0.41 -3.99
CA THR A 244 7.77 -0.33 -4.81
C THR A 244 8.83 -1.33 -4.35
N SER A 245 9.82 -1.57 -5.20
CA SER A 245 11.02 -2.35 -4.88
C SER A 245 12.03 -1.60 -3.99
N ALA A 246 11.72 -0.36 -3.57
CA ALA A 246 12.67 0.48 -2.84
C ALA A 246 13.15 -0.14 -1.52
N SER A 247 12.27 -0.88 -0.82
CA SER A 247 12.65 -1.63 0.39
C SER A 247 13.70 -2.70 0.08
N SER A 248 13.49 -3.48 -0.98
CA SER A 248 14.44 -4.45 -1.51
C SER A 248 15.77 -3.80 -1.86
N GLU A 249 15.75 -2.67 -2.55
CA GLU A 249 16.95 -1.92 -2.95
C GLU A 249 17.72 -1.39 -1.73
N ARG A 250 17.03 -0.92 -0.68
CA ARG A 250 17.66 -0.55 0.60
C ARG A 250 18.35 -1.75 1.27
N VAL A 251 17.77 -2.95 1.16
CA VAL A 251 18.41 -4.19 1.63
C VAL A 251 19.66 -4.50 0.80
N PHE A 252 19.58 -4.42 -0.53
CA PHE A 252 20.73 -4.64 -1.40
C PHE A 252 21.84 -3.60 -1.23
N SER A 253 21.49 -2.33 -1.02
CA SER A 253 22.46 -1.28 -0.70
C SER A 253 23.20 -1.56 0.61
N THR A 254 22.47 -2.03 1.63
CA THR A 254 23.07 -2.49 2.89
C THR A 254 23.96 -3.72 2.64
N GLY A 255 23.52 -4.65 1.79
CA GLY A 255 24.30 -5.80 1.35
C GLY A 255 25.58 -5.42 0.59
N GLY A 256 25.58 -4.33 -0.18
CA GLY A 256 26.78 -3.78 -0.83
C GLY A 256 27.84 -3.30 0.17
N ASN A 257 27.43 -2.87 1.37
CA ASN A 257 28.38 -2.57 2.44
C ASN A 257 28.97 -3.85 3.08
N VAL A 258 28.18 -4.94 3.12
CA VAL A 258 28.61 -6.25 3.62
C VAL A 258 29.57 -6.93 2.63
N VAL A 259 29.23 -6.90 1.34
CA VAL A 259 30.02 -7.44 0.24
C VAL A 259 30.56 -6.27 -0.58
N ASN A 260 31.72 -5.77 -0.17
CA ASN A 260 32.45 -4.75 -0.92
C ASN A 260 33.71 -5.35 -1.56
N CYS A 261 34.39 -4.58 -2.42
CA CYS A 261 35.57 -5.04 -3.15
C CYS A 261 36.70 -5.55 -2.23
N LEU A 262 36.75 -5.09 -0.97
CA LEU A 262 37.72 -5.52 0.04
C LEU A 262 37.28 -6.79 0.81
N ARG A 263 36.01 -7.20 0.67
CA ARG A 263 35.38 -8.34 1.37
C ARG A 263 34.62 -9.27 0.40
N ALA A 264 35.18 -9.48 -0.79
CA ALA A 264 34.53 -10.24 -1.86
C ALA A 264 34.59 -11.78 -1.70
N SER A 265 35.30 -12.31 -0.70
CA SER A 265 35.49 -13.77 -0.51
C SER A 265 34.41 -14.44 0.37
N LEU A 266 33.31 -13.74 0.68
CA LEU A 266 32.22 -14.30 1.47
C LEU A 266 31.40 -15.30 0.65
N LYS A 267 31.08 -16.46 1.26
CA LYS A 267 30.15 -17.42 0.65
C LYS A 267 28.73 -16.85 0.63
N PRO A 268 27.91 -17.15 -0.39
CA PRO A 268 26.54 -16.63 -0.50
C PRO A 268 25.68 -16.84 0.75
N ASP A 269 25.77 -18.01 1.41
CA ASP A 269 25.04 -18.28 2.65
C ASP A 269 25.40 -17.31 3.79
N HIS A 270 26.68 -16.95 3.91
CA HIS A 270 27.13 -16.01 4.94
C HIS A 270 26.67 -14.58 4.63
N VAL A 271 26.66 -14.20 3.36
CA VAL A 271 26.11 -12.91 2.92
C VAL A 271 24.65 -12.80 3.30
N ASN A 272 23.84 -13.82 3.01
CA ASN A 272 22.42 -13.85 3.35
C ASN A 272 22.19 -13.69 4.86
N ARG A 273 22.94 -14.43 5.69
CA ARG A 273 22.85 -14.31 7.16
C ARG A 273 23.24 -12.92 7.66
N LEU A 274 24.31 -12.34 7.12
CA LEU A 274 24.78 -11.01 7.52
C LEU A 274 23.81 -9.91 7.12
N VAL A 275 23.25 -9.98 5.90
CA VAL A 275 22.22 -9.04 5.44
C VAL A 275 20.96 -9.16 6.29
N PHE A 276 20.53 -10.39 6.61
CA PHE A 276 19.41 -10.64 7.50
C PHE A 276 19.62 -10.03 8.88
N LEU A 277 20.77 -10.29 9.53
CA LEU A 277 21.09 -9.72 10.83
C LEU A 277 21.16 -8.19 10.79
N ALA A 278 21.79 -7.62 9.77
CA ALA A 278 21.91 -6.16 9.62
C ALA A 278 20.57 -5.43 9.45
N LYS A 279 19.52 -6.13 9.00
CA LYS A 279 18.17 -5.56 8.86
C LYS A 279 17.23 -5.80 10.03
N ASN A 280 17.55 -6.74 10.92
CA ASN A 280 16.69 -7.14 12.03
C ASN A 280 17.27 -6.82 13.42
N LEU A 281 18.49 -6.27 13.49
CA LEU A 281 19.09 -5.69 14.69
C LEU A 281 18.74 -4.21 14.80
#